data_AF-A0A0S8C9Y4-F1
#
_entry.id   AF-A0A0S8C9Y4-F1
#
_cell.length_a   1.000
_cell.length_b   1.000
_cell.length_c   1.000
_cell.angle_alpha   90.00
_cell.angle_beta   90.00
_cell.angle_gamma   90.00
#
_symmetry.space_group_name_H-M   'P 1'
#
loop_
_entity.id
_entity.type
_entity.pdbx_description
1 polymer ?
#
loop_
_entity_poly.entity_id
_entity_poly.type
_entity_poly.pdbx_seq_one_letter_code
_entity_poly.pdbx_strand_id
1 'polypeptide(L)'
;MTRWILIASWLVASAVSAQTTSYDNLVQSRFVHCAFYKSYDIDRTTGDRIMVEGRSDTLTHFQRIDDRHARQITTRIAGSRNVAVLRTSRYLHFVDDLGGFYLLTTIYACLDRDARTGTCVTYGAMQSRHFDSRVLFDPDTVYESIRDVSEPGFCDHSFIGVHEAARKP
;
A
#
# COMPACT_ATOMS: atom_id res chain seq x y z
N MET A 1 43.08 44.38 -29.39
CA MET A 1 42.19 44.30 -28.21
C MET A 1 41.12 43.27 -28.51
N THR A 2 41.27 42.03 -28.03
CA THR A 2 40.25 41.00 -28.28
C THR A 2 40.27 40.03 -27.09
N ARG A 3 39.34 40.24 -26.16
CA ARG A 3 39.11 39.38 -24.98
C ARG A 3 38.21 38.22 -25.39
N TRP A 4 38.70 37.00 -25.26
CA TRP A 4 37.89 35.79 -25.38
C TRP A 4 37.43 35.37 -23.98
N ILE A 5 36.11 35.28 -23.79
CA ILE A 5 35.48 34.76 -22.57
C ILE A 5 35.26 33.27 -22.78
N LEU A 6 35.94 32.42 -22.00
CA LEU A 6 35.68 30.98 -21.93
C LEU A 6 34.53 30.77 -20.93
N ILE A 7 33.37 30.35 -21.44
CA ILE A 7 32.24 29.89 -20.64
C ILE A 7 32.48 28.43 -20.28
N ALA A 8 32.78 28.16 -19.00
CA ALA A 8 32.86 26.81 -18.47
C ALA A 8 31.43 26.28 -18.23
N SER A 9 30.96 25.41 -19.13
CA SER A 9 29.67 24.72 -18.98
C SER A 9 29.81 23.61 -17.93
N TRP A 10 29.29 23.84 -16.73
CA TRP A 10 29.13 22.82 -15.72
C TRP A 10 27.97 21.90 -16.12
N LEU A 11 28.29 20.70 -16.60
CA LEU A 11 27.33 19.60 -16.75
C LEU A 11 26.96 19.10 -15.34
N VAL A 12 25.87 19.63 -14.78
CA VAL A 12 25.22 19.03 -13.62
C VAL A 12 24.53 17.76 -14.12
N ALA A 13 25.20 16.62 -13.97
CA ALA A 13 24.57 15.33 -14.14
C ALA A 13 23.55 15.15 -13.00
N SER A 14 22.29 15.49 -13.25
CA SER A 14 21.19 15.12 -12.37
C SER A 14 21.09 13.60 -12.37
N ALA A 15 21.60 12.97 -11.31
CA ALA A 15 21.28 11.59 -11.01
C ALA A 15 19.78 11.54 -10.72
N VAL A 16 19.01 11.16 -11.75
CA VAL A 16 17.64 10.70 -11.55
C VAL A 16 17.77 9.35 -10.84
N SER A 17 17.78 9.39 -9.51
CA SER A 17 17.56 8.18 -8.72
C SER A 17 16.21 7.63 -9.16
N ALA A 18 16.23 6.54 -9.93
CA ALA A 18 15.06 5.74 -10.17
C ALA A 18 14.59 5.28 -8.79
N GLN A 19 13.60 5.98 -8.24
CA GLN A 19 12.90 5.54 -7.05
C GLN A 19 12.22 4.23 -7.46
N THR A 20 12.83 3.09 -7.15
CA THR A 20 12.12 1.81 -7.08
C THR A 20 10.97 2.07 -6.13
N THR A 21 9.79 2.19 -6.69
CA THR A 21 8.62 2.62 -5.94
C THR A 21 8.41 1.56 -4.86
N SER A 22 8.28 1.98 -3.60
CA SER A 22 8.43 1.12 -2.40
C SER A 22 7.50 -0.11 -2.35
N TYR A 23 6.59 -0.25 -3.31
CA TYR A 23 5.55 -1.26 -3.39
C TYR A 23 5.82 -2.35 -4.43
N ASP A 24 6.96 -2.36 -5.14
CA ASP A 24 7.28 -3.40 -6.14
C ASP A 24 7.14 -4.81 -5.56
N ASN A 25 7.62 -5.02 -4.33
CA ASN A 25 7.50 -6.31 -3.66
C ASN A 25 6.05 -6.72 -3.44
N LEU A 26 5.14 -5.79 -3.15
CA LEU A 26 3.71 -6.10 -2.98
C LEU A 26 3.06 -6.52 -4.30
N VAL A 27 3.34 -5.77 -5.37
CA VAL A 27 2.74 -6.04 -6.69
C VAL A 27 3.27 -7.36 -7.27
N GLN A 28 4.53 -7.70 -7.00
CA GLN A 28 5.14 -8.96 -7.44
C GLN A 28 4.81 -10.14 -6.52
N SER A 29 4.25 -9.89 -5.34
CA SER A 29 3.93 -10.95 -4.40
C SER A 29 2.74 -11.75 -4.88
N ARG A 30 2.84 -13.07 -4.71
CA ARG A 30 1.73 -13.99 -5.03
C ARG A 30 0.48 -13.67 -4.22
N PHE A 31 0.69 -13.20 -2.99
CA PHE A 31 -0.31 -12.95 -1.98
C PHE A 31 0.04 -11.68 -1.20
N VAL A 32 -0.96 -10.85 -0.96
CA VAL A 32 -0.89 -9.72 -0.04
C VAL A 32 -2.03 -9.85 0.95
N HIS A 33 -1.73 -9.75 2.23
CA HIS A 33 -2.67 -9.85 3.34
C HIS A 33 -2.78 -8.49 4.01
N CYS A 34 -3.99 -8.03 4.26
CA CYS A 34 -4.25 -6.78 4.92
C CYS A 34 -5.24 -6.97 6.08
N ALA A 35 -4.99 -6.26 7.17
CA ALA A 35 -5.84 -6.21 8.34
C ALA A 35 -6.26 -4.76 8.61
N PHE A 36 -7.57 -4.53 8.75
CA PHE A 36 -8.15 -3.20 8.98
C PHE A 36 -8.96 -3.16 10.28
N TYR A 37 -8.93 -2.00 10.92
CA TYR A 37 -9.52 -1.72 12.23
C TYR A 37 -10.50 -0.55 12.10
N LYS A 38 -11.64 -0.59 12.79
CA LYS A 38 -12.59 0.54 12.82
C LYS A 38 -11.96 1.81 13.41
N SER A 39 -11.07 1.62 14.37
CA SER A 39 -10.29 2.69 15.01
C SER A 39 -9.03 2.10 15.60
N TYR A 40 -8.03 2.94 15.83
CA TYR A 40 -6.90 2.58 16.67
C TYR A 40 -7.37 2.25 18.10
N ASP A 41 -6.74 1.25 18.71
CA ASP A 41 -6.74 1.11 20.17
C ASP A 41 -5.76 2.13 20.77
N ILE A 42 -5.84 2.35 22.08
CA ILE A 42 -4.90 3.22 22.82
C ILE A 42 -4.09 2.35 23.77
N ASP A 43 -2.76 2.42 23.66
CA ASP A 43 -1.84 1.87 24.65
C ASP A 43 -2.09 2.58 25.98
N ARG A 44 -2.49 1.83 27.01
CA ARG A 44 -2.81 2.40 28.33
C ARG A 44 -1.58 2.93 29.07
N THR A 45 -0.38 2.50 28.69
CA THR A 45 0.87 2.91 29.32
C THR A 45 1.44 4.16 28.66
N THR A 46 1.43 4.25 27.33
CA THR A 46 2.04 5.39 26.62
C THR A 46 1.02 6.42 26.12
N GLY A 47 -0.24 6.04 25.97
CA GLY A 47 -1.27 6.85 25.33
C GLY A 47 -1.22 6.80 23.79
N ASP A 48 -0.32 6.02 23.21
CA ASP A 48 -0.14 5.94 21.76
C ASP A 48 -1.27 5.16 21.09
N ARG A 49 -1.54 5.51 19.84
CA ARG A 49 -2.45 4.76 18.97
C ARG A 49 -1.78 3.47 18.52
N ILE A 50 -2.41 2.33 18.82
CA ILE A 50 -1.89 1.00 18.48
C ILE A 50 -2.92 0.20 17.67
N MET A 51 -2.41 -0.73 16.86
CA MET A 51 -3.18 -1.78 16.21
C MET A 51 -2.78 -3.11 16.82
N VAL A 52 -3.75 -3.89 17.32
CA VAL A 52 -3.48 -5.15 18.02
C VAL A 52 -3.77 -6.32 17.08
N GLU A 53 -2.79 -7.18 16.87
CA GLU A 53 -2.96 -8.41 16.09
C GLU A 53 -4.11 -9.27 16.65
N GLY A 54 -4.91 -9.88 15.76
CA GLY A 54 -6.07 -10.69 16.14
C GLY A 54 -7.33 -9.90 16.53
N ARG A 55 -7.26 -8.57 16.59
CA ARG A 55 -8.41 -7.68 16.86
C ARG A 55 -8.88 -6.89 15.63
N SER A 56 -8.41 -7.25 14.45
CA SER A 56 -8.84 -6.63 13.20
C SER A 56 -10.34 -6.84 12.97
N ASP A 57 -11.05 -5.78 12.58
CA ASP A 57 -12.46 -5.87 12.17
C ASP A 57 -12.59 -6.53 10.80
N THR A 58 -11.55 -6.47 9.96
CA THR A 58 -11.61 -6.96 8.58
C THR A 58 -10.26 -7.46 8.10
N LEU A 59 -10.30 -8.61 7.43
CA LEU A 59 -9.16 -9.15 6.72
C LEU A 59 -9.45 -9.11 5.22
N THR A 60 -8.49 -8.64 4.45
CA THR A 60 -8.54 -8.60 3.00
C THR A 60 -7.31 -9.26 2.43
N HIS A 61 -7.50 -10.12 1.45
CA HIS A 61 -6.45 -10.85 0.76
C HIS A 61 -6.48 -10.52 -0.71
N PHE A 62 -5.36 -10.04 -1.24
CA PHE A 62 -5.16 -9.81 -2.65
C PHE A 62 -4.25 -10.91 -3.22
N GLN A 63 -4.66 -11.46 -4.36
CA GLN A 63 -3.92 -12.50 -5.07
C GLN A 63 -3.93 -12.20 -6.58
N ARG A 64 -3.00 -12.82 -7.31
CA ARG A 64 -2.87 -12.62 -8.77
C ARG A 64 -2.79 -11.13 -9.13
N ILE A 65 -1.95 -10.40 -8.41
CA ILE A 65 -1.76 -8.96 -8.60
C ILE A 65 -0.96 -8.77 -9.89
N ASP A 66 -1.45 -7.88 -10.75
CA ASP A 66 -0.74 -7.32 -11.89
C ASP A 66 -0.81 -5.78 -11.86
N ASP A 67 -0.25 -5.13 -12.86
CA ASP A 67 -0.14 -3.67 -12.92
C ASP A 67 -1.49 -2.93 -12.94
N ARG A 68 -2.61 -3.63 -13.20
CA ARG A 68 -3.94 -3.04 -13.37
C ARG A 68 -5.04 -3.76 -12.60
N HIS A 69 -4.84 -5.01 -12.20
CA HIS A 69 -5.87 -5.80 -11.55
C HIS A 69 -5.30 -6.70 -10.46
N ALA A 70 -6.17 -7.04 -9.51
CA ALA A 70 -5.94 -8.11 -8.56
C ALA A 70 -7.25 -8.84 -8.29
N ARG A 71 -7.17 -10.00 -7.64
CA ARG A 71 -8.33 -10.68 -7.09
C ARG A 71 -8.36 -10.52 -5.59
N GLN A 72 -9.44 -9.98 -5.07
CA GLN A 72 -9.69 -9.74 -3.66
C GLN A 72 -10.55 -10.84 -3.06
N ILE A 73 -10.26 -11.23 -1.83
CA ILE A 73 -11.14 -11.98 -0.93
C ILE A 73 -11.15 -11.22 0.39
N THR A 74 -12.31 -10.86 0.92
CA THR A 74 -12.42 -10.09 2.16
C THR A 74 -13.43 -10.73 3.10
N THR A 75 -13.27 -10.55 4.41
CA THR A 75 -14.23 -11.04 5.40
C THR A 75 -15.55 -10.28 5.39
N ARG A 76 -15.62 -9.11 4.73
CA ARG A 76 -16.84 -8.28 4.66
C ARG A 76 -17.86 -8.76 3.63
N ILE A 77 -17.40 -9.41 2.56
CA ILE A 77 -18.22 -9.69 1.38
C ILE A 77 -17.92 -11.11 0.92
N ALA A 78 -18.96 -11.89 0.65
CA ALA A 78 -18.81 -13.27 0.22
C ALA A 78 -18.21 -13.37 -1.19
N GLY A 79 -17.35 -14.36 -1.37
CA GLY A 79 -16.74 -14.69 -2.65
C GLY A 79 -15.48 -13.88 -2.95
N SER A 80 -14.94 -14.13 -4.13
CA SER A 80 -13.77 -13.43 -4.63
C SER A 80 -14.15 -12.44 -5.72
N ARG A 81 -13.53 -11.26 -5.74
CA ARG A 81 -13.86 -10.18 -6.67
C ARG A 81 -12.62 -9.73 -7.41
N ASN A 82 -12.78 -9.23 -8.64
CA ASN A 82 -11.71 -8.53 -9.33
C ASN A 82 -11.72 -7.08 -8.85
N VAL A 83 -10.54 -6.55 -8.57
CA VAL A 83 -10.34 -5.16 -8.14
C VAL A 83 -9.34 -4.51 -9.08
N ALA A 84 -9.49 -3.20 -9.30
CA ALA A 84 -8.51 -2.42 -10.04
C ALA A 84 -7.29 -2.14 -9.15
N VAL A 85 -6.11 -2.20 -9.74
CA VAL A 85 -4.84 -1.80 -9.12
C VAL A 85 -4.41 -0.50 -9.76
N LEU A 86 -4.27 0.55 -8.96
CA LEU A 86 -3.84 1.87 -9.42
C LEU A 86 -2.56 2.24 -8.69
N ARG A 87 -1.46 2.31 -9.42
CA ARG A 87 -0.15 2.71 -8.89
C ARG A 87 0.10 4.18 -9.24
N THR A 88 0.28 5.00 -8.23
CA THR A 88 0.71 6.40 -8.40
C THR A 88 2.17 6.57 -8.02
N SER A 89 2.71 7.78 -8.14
CA SER A 89 4.05 8.10 -7.65
C SER A 89 4.15 8.05 -6.12
N ARG A 90 3.01 8.13 -5.40
CA ARG A 90 2.96 8.18 -3.94
C ARG A 90 2.48 6.89 -3.31
N TYR A 91 1.44 6.28 -3.88
CA TYR A 91 0.67 5.23 -3.22
C TYR A 91 0.34 4.08 -4.17
N LEU A 92 -0.05 2.94 -3.58
CA LEU A 92 -0.64 1.82 -4.29
C LEU A 92 -2.09 1.67 -3.84
N HIS A 93 -3.03 1.64 -4.77
CA HIS A 93 -4.44 1.52 -4.48
C HIS A 93 -5.03 0.24 -5.06
N PHE A 94 -5.94 -0.37 -4.30
CA PHE A 94 -6.87 -1.38 -4.76
C PHE A 94 -8.28 -0.81 -4.70
N VAL A 95 -9.03 -0.91 -5.80
CA VAL A 95 -10.39 -0.36 -5.91
C VAL A 95 -11.36 -1.48 -6.27
N ASP A 96 -12.26 -1.80 -5.34
CA ASP A 96 -13.38 -2.72 -5.57
C ASP A 96 -14.65 -1.92 -5.89
N ASP A 97 -15.18 -2.09 -7.11
CA ASP A 97 -16.49 -1.56 -7.48
C ASP A 97 -17.57 -2.53 -7.01
N LEU A 98 -18.41 -2.07 -6.08
CA LEU A 98 -19.45 -2.86 -5.44
C LEU A 98 -20.86 -2.55 -5.97
N GLY A 99 -20.96 -1.87 -7.13
CA GLY A 99 -22.26 -1.63 -7.78
C GLY A 99 -23.11 -0.62 -7.01
N GLY A 100 -22.52 0.52 -6.65
CA GLY A 100 -23.18 1.60 -5.91
C GLY A 100 -22.24 2.39 -5.00
N PHE A 101 -21.08 1.81 -4.69
CA PHE A 101 -19.96 2.47 -4.02
C PHE A 101 -18.66 1.75 -4.36
N TYR A 102 -17.55 2.39 -4.05
CA TYR A 102 -16.20 1.87 -4.19
C TYR A 102 -15.60 1.62 -2.82
N LEU A 103 -14.94 0.48 -2.65
CA LEU A 103 -14.04 0.25 -1.53
C LEU A 103 -12.63 0.56 -2.01
N LEU A 104 -12.02 1.60 -1.44
CA LEU A 104 -10.65 2.00 -1.72
C LEU A 104 -9.76 1.45 -0.61
N THR A 105 -8.77 0.64 -0.97
CA THR A 105 -7.66 0.28 -0.09
C THR A 105 -6.41 0.97 -0.60
N THR A 106 -5.81 1.82 0.23
CA THR A 106 -4.58 2.56 -0.09
C THR A 106 -3.44 2.07 0.77
N ILE A 107 -2.34 1.65 0.14
CA ILE A 107 -1.07 1.34 0.80
C ILE A 107 -0.19 2.59 0.69
N TYR A 108 0.18 3.16 1.85
CA TYR A 108 0.72 4.53 1.91
C TYR A 108 2.18 4.63 2.37
N ALA A 109 2.71 3.64 3.10
CA ALA A 109 4.09 3.68 3.57
C ALA A 109 4.66 2.30 3.88
N CYS A 110 5.98 2.20 3.94
CA CYS A 110 6.65 1.08 4.59
C CYS A 110 6.75 1.35 6.10
N LEU A 111 6.19 0.46 6.93
CA LEU A 111 6.25 0.57 8.39
C LEU A 111 7.40 -0.24 8.97
N ASP A 112 7.71 -1.40 8.39
CA ASP A 112 8.78 -2.27 8.86
C ASP A 112 9.58 -2.86 7.71
N ARG A 113 10.89 -3.01 7.92
CA ARG A 113 11.84 -3.55 6.94
C ARG A 113 12.60 -4.71 7.54
N ASP A 114 12.76 -5.76 6.74
CA ASP A 114 13.67 -6.85 7.06
C ASP A 114 15.10 -6.29 7.19
N ALA A 115 15.69 -6.44 8.38
CA ALA A 115 17.00 -5.85 8.69
C ALA A 115 18.14 -6.39 7.82
N ARG A 116 17.99 -7.59 7.26
CA ARG A 116 19.02 -8.26 6.45
C ARG A 116 18.98 -7.82 4.99
N THR A 117 17.79 -7.68 4.42
CA THR A 117 17.59 -7.40 2.98
C THR A 117 17.18 -5.96 2.71
N GLY A 118 16.75 -5.21 3.74
CA GLY A 118 16.17 -3.87 3.60
C GLY A 118 14.78 -3.85 2.96
N THR A 119 14.24 -5.03 2.65
CA THR A 119 12.94 -5.22 2.00
C THR A 119 11.82 -4.83 2.95
N CYS A 120 10.83 -4.09 2.46
CA CYS A 120 9.67 -3.78 3.27
C CYS A 120 8.81 -5.03 3.49
N VAL A 121 8.54 -5.36 4.75
CA VAL A 121 7.77 -6.54 5.16
C VAL A 121 6.37 -6.17 5.63
N THR A 122 6.22 -4.99 6.27
CA THR A 122 4.93 -4.48 6.73
C THR A 122 4.71 -3.08 6.17
N TYR A 123 3.53 -2.88 5.59
CA TYR A 123 3.13 -1.63 4.95
C TYR A 123 1.93 -1.04 5.67
N GLY A 124 1.90 0.28 5.77
CA GLY A 124 0.76 1.02 6.29
C GLY A 124 -0.32 1.05 5.23
N ALA A 125 -1.55 0.75 5.64
CA ALA A 125 -2.69 0.74 4.75
C ALA A 125 -3.91 1.44 5.37
N MET A 126 -4.79 1.95 4.53
CA MET A 126 -6.11 2.44 4.93
C MET A 126 -7.18 1.85 4.03
N GLN A 127 -8.37 1.65 4.58
CA GLN A 127 -9.55 1.24 3.82
C GLN A 127 -10.70 2.22 4.04
N SER A 128 -11.38 2.58 2.96
CA SER A 128 -12.47 3.55 3.00
C SER A 128 -13.53 3.27 1.97
N ARG A 129 -14.77 3.67 2.30
CA ARG A 129 -15.92 3.60 1.39
C ARG A 129 -16.11 4.94 0.70
N HIS A 130 -16.28 4.91 -0.62
CA HIS A 130 -16.51 6.09 -1.44
C HIS A 130 -17.72 5.92 -2.35
N PHE A 131 -18.49 6.98 -2.56
CA PHE A 131 -19.58 7.02 -3.54
C PHE A 131 -19.20 7.78 -4.81
N ASP A 132 -17.96 8.27 -4.87
CA ASP A 132 -17.45 9.10 -5.94
C ASP A 132 -16.51 8.30 -6.85
N SER A 133 -16.82 8.26 -8.14
CA SER A 133 -16.02 7.59 -9.17
C SER A 133 -14.61 8.16 -9.34
N ARG A 134 -14.30 9.33 -8.76
CA ARG A 134 -12.93 9.90 -8.75
C ARG A 134 -11.88 8.94 -8.24
N VAL A 135 -12.22 7.96 -7.39
CA VAL A 135 -11.29 6.90 -6.96
C VAL A 135 -10.66 6.12 -8.12
N LEU A 136 -11.28 6.09 -9.30
CA LEU A 136 -10.78 5.34 -10.46
C LEU A 136 -9.72 6.10 -11.26
N PHE A 137 -9.59 7.42 -11.08
CA PHE A 137 -8.71 8.26 -11.91
C PHE A 137 -7.90 9.31 -11.14
N ASP A 138 -8.28 9.60 -9.89
CA ASP A 138 -7.52 10.44 -8.96
C ASP A 138 -7.59 9.87 -7.52
N PRO A 139 -7.16 8.61 -7.32
CA PRO A 139 -7.29 7.91 -6.03
C PRO A 139 -6.48 8.59 -4.92
N ASP A 140 -5.36 9.20 -5.29
CA ASP A 140 -4.45 9.94 -4.45
C ASP A 140 -5.14 11.10 -3.71
N THR A 141 -5.82 11.98 -4.45
CA THR A 141 -6.54 13.13 -3.86
C THR A 141 -7.73 12.67 -3.03
N VAL A 142 -8.44 11.64 -3.50
CA VAL A 142 -9.59 11.09 -2.79
C VAL A 142 -9.15 10.49 -1.44
N TYR A 143 -8.08 9.70 -1.42
CA TYR A 143 -7.49 9.16 -0.20
C TYR A 143 -7.12 10.27 0.79
N GLU A 144 -6.33 11.26 0.36
CA GLU A 144 -5.86 12.33 1.25
C GLU A 144 -7.01 13.11 1.88
N SER A 145 -8.11 13.30 1.15
CA SER A 145 -9.26 14.08 1.62
C SER A 145 -10.01 13.44 2.80
N ILE A 146 -9.86 12.12 3.02
CA ILE A 146 -10.62 11.39 4.05
C ILE A 146 -9.77 10.44 4.89
N ARG A 147 -8.44 10.50 4.78
CA ARG A 147 -7.53 9.59 5.48
C ARG A 147 -7.77 9.55 6.99
N ASP A 148 -8.14 10.69 7.59
CA ASP A 148 -8.33 10.81 9.05
C ASP A 148 -9.60 10.10 9.57
N VAL A 149 -10.52 9.73 8.67
CA VAL A 149 -11.75 8.99 8.99
C VAL A 149 -11.81 7.61 8.32
N SER A 150 -10.70 7.19 7.70
CA SER A 150 -10.57 5.88 7.07
C SER A 150 -10.22 4.82 8.11
N GLU A 151 -10.53 3.56 7.82
CA GLU A 151 -10.16 2.42 8.68
C GLU A 151 -8.65 2.18 8.57
N PRO A 152 -7.85 2.43 9.61
CA PRO A 152 -6.43 2.17 9.56
C PRO A 152 -6.15 0.67 9.52
N GLY A 153 -5.00 0.32 8.95
CA GLY A 153 -4.57 -1.06 8.85
C GLY A 153 -3.12 -1.19 8.45
N PHE A 154 -2.74 -2.44 8.21
CA PHE A 154 -1.46 -2.78 7.63
C PHE A 154 -1.64 -3.88 6.59
N CYS A 155 -0.69 -3.96 5.66
CA CYS A 155 -0.58 -5.04 4.70
C CYS A 155 0.82 -5.66 4.75
N ASP A 156 0.91 -6.95 4.49
CA ASP A 156 2.15 -7.69 4.30
C ASP A 156 2.03 -8.67 3.14
N HIS A 157 3.17 -9.21 2.71
CA HIS A 157 3.25 -10.30 1.74
C HIS A 157 3.77 -11.60 2.38
N SER A 158 3.95 -11.61 3.69
CA SER A 158 4.81 -12.56 4.41
C SER A 158 4.08 -13.50 5.35
N PHE A 159 2.74 -13.51 5.42
CA PHE A 159 2.03 -14.48 6.27
C PHE A 159 2.34 -15.96 5.96
N ILE A 160 2.97 -16.27 4.81
CA ILE A 160 3.50 -17.60 4.48
C ILE A 160 5.00 -17.76 4.79
N GLY A 161 5.56 -16.93 5.67
CA GLY A 161 6.98 -17.00 6.08
C GLY A 161 7.25 -17.86 7.31
N VAL A 162 6.26 -18.13 8.16
CA VAL A 162 6.49 -18.81 9.46
C VAL A 162 6.25 -20.32 9.38
N HIS A 163 5.45 -20.81 8.42
CA HIS A 163 5.16 -22.24 8.26
C HIS A 163 5.72 -22.89 6.99
N GLU A 164 5.86 -22.18 5.85
CA GLU A 164 6.52 -22.78 4.67
C GLU A 164 8.04 -22.88 4.84
N ALA A 165 8.67 -21.97 5.59
CA ALA A 165 10.10 -22.08 5.93
C ALA A 165 10.41 -23.26 6.89
N ALA A 166 9.40 -23.79 7.60
CA ALA A 166 9.53 -24.93 8.50
C ALA A 166 9.35 -26.29 7.78
N ARG A 167 8.88 -26.30 6.52
CA ARG A 167 8.84 -27.50 5.67
C ARG A 167 9.92 -27.41 4.61
N LYS A 168 11.12 -27.81 4.99
CA LYS A 168 12.15 -28.18 4.01
C LYS A 168 11.71 -29.49 3.31
N PRO A 169 11.90 -29.65 1.99
CA PRO A 169 11.95 -30.98 1.39
C PRO A 169 13.11 -31.80 1.96
#